data_AF-A0A3M7T9N3-F1
#
_entry.id   AF-A0A3M7T9N3-F1
#
_cell.length_a   1.000
_cell.length_b   1.000
_cell.length_c   1.000
_cell.angle_alpha   90.00
_cell.angle_beta   90.00
_cell.angle_gamma   90.00
#
_symmetry.space_group_name_H-M   'P 1'
#
loop_
_entity.id
_entity.type
_entity.pdbx_description
1 polymer ?
#
loop_
_entity_poly.entity_id
_entity_poly.type
_entity_poly.pdbx_seq_one_letter_code
_entity_poly.pdbx_strand_id
1 'polypeptide(L)'
;MYLQSDLYSLLDFAIILRLNKKIVNDFKLIQSTASEQNFHEASRLLSSKWNQLNNQNIQAFFDYFEQQWMTEHTIGWFEGYAECFPITNNGIESMNNTFKKYATLRDRLPLRDFVKVMDLMIEAWSKDRNPSFETTMKFKTISEISTHEWNFGFN
;
A
#
# COMPACT_ATOMS: atom_id res chain seq x y z
N MET A 1 30.31 -30.86 0.44
CA MET A 1 30.64 -29.42 0.36
C MET A 1 29.46 -28.53 -0.08
N TYR A 2 28.34 -29.09 -0.60
CA TYR A 2 27.15 -28.32 -1.02
C TYR A 2 26.18 -27.94 0.13
N LEU A 3 26.10 -28.74 1.19
CA LEU A 3 25.14 -28.50 2.29
C LEU A 3 25.46 -27.26 3.12
N GLN A 4 26.72 -26.82 3.15
CA GLN A 4 27.15 -25.69 3.97
C GLN A 4 26.84 -24.35 3.28
N SER A 5 26.99 -24.26 1.96
CA SER A 5 26.67 -23.03 1.19
C SER A 5 25.18 -22.69 1.21
N ASP A 6 24.32 -23.70 1.14
CA ASP A 6 22.86 -23.51 1.13
C ASP A 6 22.35 -23.05 2.50
N LEU A 7 22.96 -23.54 3.58
CA LEU A 7 22.65 -23.13 4.94
C LEU A 7 23.04 -21.67 5.22
N TYR A 8 24.19 -21.21 4.71
CA TYR A 8 24.59 -19.80 4.80
C TYR A 8 23.65 -18.89 3.99
N SER A 9 23.26 -19.30 2.79
CA SER A 9 22.31 -18.54 1.97
C SER A 9 20.92 -18.42 2.62
N LEU A 10 20.42 -19.49 3.22
CA LEU A 10 19.14 -19.47 3.95
C LEU A 10 19.21 -18.62 5.22
N LEU A 11 20.34 -18.66 5.93
CA LEU A 11 20.56 -17.83 7.11
C LEU A 11 20.59 -16.33 6.75
N ASP A 12 21.30 -15.98 5.68
CA ASP A 12 21.37 -14.61 5.15
C ASP A 12 19.98 -14.11 4.72
N PHE A 13 19.21 -14.95 4.02
CA PHE A 13 17.84 -14.62 3.64
C PHE A 13 16.93 -14.40 4.85
N ALA A 14 17.01 -15.27 5.86
CA ALA A 14 16.23 -15.12 7.09
C ALA A 14 16.60 -13.85 7.86
N ILE A 15 17.88 -13.46 7.88
CA ILE A 15 18.35 -12.21 8.48
C ILE A 15 17.76 -11.01 7.72
N ILE A 16 17.82 -11.01 6.39
CA ILE A 16 17.24 -9.94 5.55
C ILE A 16 15.74 -9.79 5.81
N LEU A 17 14.99 -10.90 5.84
CA LEU A 17 13.55 -10.87 6.13
C LEU A 17 13.25 -10.27 7.52
N ARG A 18 14.06 -10.60 8.53
CA ARG A 18 13.91 -10.03 9.87
C ARG A 18 14.20 -8.53 9.90
N LEU A 19 15.21 -8.07 9.16
CA LEU A 19 15.54 -6.64 9.05
C LEU A 19 14.41 -5.87 8.35
N ASN A 20 13.94 -6.37 7.20
CA ASN A 20 12.83 -5.75 6.48
C ASN A 20 11.58 -5.62 7.36
N LYS A 21 11.25 -6.67 8.12
CA LYS A 21 10.11 -6.63 9.06
C LYS A 21 10.27 -5.56 10.13
N LYS A 22 11.48 -5.37 10.66
CA LYS A 22 11.77 -4.32 11.65
C LYS A 22 11.67 -2.92 11.04
N ILE A 23 12.23 -2.71 9.85
CA ILE A 23 12.12 -1.44 9.11
C ILE A 23 10.64 -1.10 8.89
N VAL A 24 9.86 -2.02 8.34
CA VAL A 24 8.41 -1.83 8.11
C VAL A 24 7.67 -1.48 9.40
N ASN A 25 7.99 -2.13 10.51
CA ASN A 25 7.34 -1.83 11.80
C ASN A 25 7.70 -0.43 12.31
N ASP A 26 8.94 0.02 12.13
CA ASP A 26 9.31 1.39 12.50
C ASP A 26 8.59 2.41 11.60
N PHE A 27 8.43 2.13 10.30
CA PHE A 27 7.65 2.99 9.39
C PHE A 27 6.19 3.12 9.83
N LYS A 28 5.55 2.01 10.21
CA LYS A 28 4.18 2.03 10.76
C LYS A 28 4.09 2.87 12.03
N LEU A 29 5.12 2.84 12.87
CA LEU A 29 5.14 3.63 14.09
C LEU A 29 5.20 5.13 13.79
N ILE A 30 6.11 5.55 12.91
CA ILE A 30 6.24 6.98 12.57
C ILE A 30 5.07 7.48 11.73
N GLN A 31 4.42 6.61 10.95
CA GLN A 31 3.24 6.99 10.17
C GLN A 31 2.11 7.51 11.05
N SER A 32 1.91 6.92 12.24
CA SER A 32 0.88 7.32 13.21
C SER A 32 1.10 8.67 13.89
N THR A 33 2.14 9.42 13.54
CA THR A 33 2.36 10.77 14.10
C THR A 33 1.31 11.75 13.57
N ALA A 34 0.77 12.59 14.45
CA ALA A 34 -0.27 13.57 14.10
C ALA A 34 0.29 14.90 13.52
N SER A 35 1.57 15.21 13.74
CA SER A 35 2.18 16.48 13.31
C SER A 35 3.29 16.23 12.30
N GLU A 36 3.31 17.04 11.24
CA GLU A 36 4.36 17.01 10.21
C GLU A 36 5.76 17.21 10.81
N GLN A 37 5.91 18.13 11.77
CA GLN A 37 7.19 18.38 12.44
C GLN A 37 7.69 17.13 13.17
N ASN A 38 6.78 16.45 13.87
CA ASN A 38 7.11 15.21 14.57
C ASN A 38 7.46 14.10 13.58
N PHE A 39 6.74 14.03 12.45
CA PHE A 39 7.02 13.07 11.40
C PHE A 39 8.40 13.26 10.78
N HIS A 40 8.76 14.51 10.42
CA HIS A 40 10.10 14.85 9.91
C HIS A 40 11.20 14.43 10.86
N GLU A 41 11.08 14.79 12.14
CA GLU A 41 12.10 14.46 13.13
C GLU A 41 12.18 12.95 13.39
N ALA A 42 11.03 12.26 13.45
CA ALA A 42 10.98 10.81 13.58
C ALA A 42 11.61 10.10 12.36
N SER A 43 11.35 10.60 11.14
CA SER A 43 11.94 10.09 9.89
C SER A 43 13.46 10.29 9.88
N ARG A 44 13.95 11.46 10.30
CA ARG A 44 15.40 11.76 10.44
C ARG A 44 16.08 10.82 11.43
N LEU A 45 15.46 10.61 12.60
CA LEU A 45 15.97 9.68 13.62
C LEU A 45 15.95 8.23 13.14
N LEU A 46 14.93 7.85 12.37
CA LEU A 46 14.80 6.53 11.77
C LEU A 46 15.91 6.27 10.74
N SER A 47 16.12 7.20 9.82
CA SER A 47 17.20 7.17 8.82
C SER A 47 18.56 7.01 9.50
N SER A 48 18.84 7.83 10.53
CA SER A 48 20.07 7.73 11.33
C SER A 48 20.24 6.36 12.00
N LYS A 49 19.20 5.85 12.68
CA LYS A 49 19.20 4.54 13.34
C LYS A 49 19.59 3.41 12.38
N TRP A 50 19.00 3.39 11.18
CA TRP A 50 19.21 2.30 10.22
C TRP A 50 20.53 2.45 9.44
N ASN A 51 21.00 3.67 9.22
CA ASN A 51 22.29 3.93 8.60
C ASN A 51 23.48 3.52 9.48
N GLN A 52 23.32 3.44 10.82
CA GLN A 52 24.35 2.91 11.73
C GLN A 52 24.74 1.45 11.43
N LEU A 53 23.89 0.68 10.75
CA LEU A 53 24.21 -0.70 10.36
C LEU A 53 25.21 -0.79 9.20
N ASN A 54 25.57 0.34 8.57
CA ASN A 54 26.50 0.41 7.44
C ASN A 54 26.15 -0.57 6.30
N ASN A 55 24.86 -0.75 6.04
CA ASN A 55 24.35 -1.61 4.98
C ASN A 55 23.94 -0.76 3.77
N GLN A 56 24.56 -1.02 2.61
CA GLN A 56 24.35 -0.24 1.38
C GLN A 56 22.90 -0.29 0.88
N ASN A 57 22.22 -1.43 0.99
CA ASN A 57 20.83 -1.55 0.54
C ASN A 57 19.88 -0.75 1.43
N ILE A 58 20.16 -0.72 2.74
CA ILE A 58 19.39 0.09 3.70
C ILE A 58 19.63 1.58 3.43
N GLN A 59 20.88 1.99 3.24
CA GLN A 59 21.24 3.37 2.89
C GLN A 59 20.53 3.82 1.61
N ALA A 60 20.65 3.02 0.53
CA ALA A 60 20.00 3.31 -0.75
C ALA A 60 18.48 3.41 -0.63
N PHE A 61 17.87 2.59 0.23
CA PHE A 61 16.43 2.69 0.50
C PHE A 61 16.07 4.01 1.20
N PHE A 62 16.81 4.43 2.24
CA PHE A 62 16.53 5.69 2.94
C PHE A 62 16.80 6.91 2.05
N ASP A 63 17.86 6.90 1.24
CA ASP A 63 18.15 7.95 0.27
C ASP A 63 16.99 8.08 -0.74
N TYR A 64 16.51 6.95 -1.28
CA TYR A 64 15.35 6.94 -2.16
C TYR A 64 14.10 7.45 -1.45
N PHE A 65 13.86 7.00 -0.21
CA PHE A 65 12.68 7.39 0.55
C PHE A 65 12.65 8.91 0.79
N GLU A 66 13.77 9.49 1.22
CA GLU A 66 13.88 10.93 1.44
C GLU A 66 13.65 11.72 0.14
N GLN A 67 14.28 11.30 -0.97
CA GLN A 67 14.17 11.97 -2.27
C GLN A 67 12.76 11.92 -2.87
N GLN A 68 11.99 10.88 -2.61
CA GLN A 68 10.68 10.68 -3.25
C GLN A 68 9.51 11.04 -2.35
N TRP A 69 9.64 10.88 -1.03
CA TRP A 69 8.51 10.89 -0.11
C TRP A 69 8.62 11.94 1.00
N MET A 70 9.79 12.58 1.15
CA MET A 70 10.00 13.65 2.14
C MET A 70 10.20 15.03 1.49
N THR A 71 9.74 15.22 0.25
CA THR A 71 9.77 16.53 -0.43
C THR A 71 8.56 17.38 -0.06
N GLU A 72 8.63 18.69 -0.30
CA GLU A 72 7.54 19.66 -0.05
C GLU A 72 6.19 19.22 -0.67
N HIS A 73 6.22 18.50 -1.80
CA HIS A 73 5.02 18.10 -2.53
C HIS A 73 4.57 16.66 -2.27
N THR A 74 5.35 15.87 -1.53
CA THR A 74 5.13 14.42 -1.43
C THR A 74 5.08 13.89 -0.01
N ILE A 75 5.07 14.78 0.99
CA ILE A 75 5.05 14.43 2.43
C ILE A 75 3.69 13.89 2.93
N GLY A 76 3.05 13.05 2.13
CA GLY A 76 1.74 12.44 2.43
C GLY A 76 1.80 11.13 3.20
N TRP A 77 2.96 10.76 3.74
CA TRP A 77 3.15 9.42 4.33
C TRP A 77 2.65 9.28 5.76
N PHE A 78 2.49 10.37 6.51
CA PHE A 78 1.98 10.34 7.88
C PHE A 78 0.47 10.57 7.95
N GLU A 79 -0.19 9.98 8.95
CA GLU A 79 -1.65 9.98 9.06
C GLU A 79 -2.25 11.38 9.19
N GLY A 80 -1.52 12.31 9.82
CA GLY A 80 -1.94 13.71 9.95
C GLY A 80 -1.95 14.52 8.65
N TYR A 81 -1.39 14.01 7.54
CA TYR A 81 -1.36 14.76 6.27
C TYR A 81 -2.75 14.90 5.64
N ALA A 82 -3.57 13.86 5.72
CA ALA A 82 -4.89 13.81 5.11
C ALA A 82 -5.89 13.20 6.10
N GLU A 83 -6.30 14.01 7.07
CA GLU A 83 -7.28 13.60 8.07
C GLU A 83 -8.56 13.06 7.43
N CYS A 84 -9.15 12.02 8.04
CA CYS A 84 -10.33 11.31 7.56
C CYS A 84 -10.15 10.50 6.25
N PHE A 85 -8.96 10.43 5.65
CA PHE A 85 -8.69 9.52 4.53
C PHE A 85 -8.14 8.16 5.01
N PRO A 86 -8.49 7.06 4.34
CA PRO A 86 -8.00 5.75 4.71
C PRO A 86 -6.52 5.60 4.36
N ILE A 87 -5.72 5.19 5.35
CA ILE A 87 -4.28 4.91 5.21
C ILE A 87 -4.03 3.50 4.65
N THR A 88 -5.06 2.67 4.62
CA THR A 88 -4.98 1.31 4.08
C THR A 88 -4.93 1.32 2.56
N ASN A 89 -4.17 0.40 1.99
CA ASN A 89 -4.13 0.16 0.54
C ASN A 89 -5.36 -0.62 0.01
N ASN A 90 -6.36 -0.91 0.85
CA ASN A 90 -7.54 -1.70 0.51
C ASN A 90 -8.23 -1.27 -0.79
N GLY A 91 -8.34 0.05 -1.02
CA GLY A 91 -8.92 0.58 -2.26
C GLY A 91 -8.09 0.20 -3.50
N ILE A 92 -6.77 0.36 -3.42
CA ILE A 92 -5.83 0.02 -4.51
C ILE A 92 -5.80 -1.49 -4.73
N GLU A 93 -5.74 -2.29 -3.67
CA GLU A 93 -5.73 -3.75 -3.78
C GLU A 93 -7.04 -4.31 -4.33
N SER A 94 -8.18 -3.81 -3.85
CA SER A 94 -9.50 -4.15 -4.38
C SER A 94 -9.61 -3.81 -5.86
N MET A 95 -9.07 -2.65 -6.26
CA MET A 95 -9.06 -2.23 -7.65
C MET A 95 -8.18 -3.13 -8.52
N ASN A 96 -6.98 -3.44 -8.06
CA ASN A 96 -6.07 -4.37 -8.72
C ASN A 96 -6.71 -5.75 -8.90
N ASN A 97 -7.46 -6.22 -7.89
CA ASN A 97 -8.22 -7.47 -7.99
C ASN A 97 -9.34 -7.39 -9.02
N THR A 98 -10.05 -6.27 -9.09
CA THR A 98 -11.10 -6.02 -10.08
C THR A 98 -10.54 -6.03 -11.51
N PHE A 99 -9.42 -5.32 -11.75
CA PHE A 99 -8.71 -5.36 -13.03
C PHE A 99 -8.32 -6.78 -13.43
N LYS A 100 -7.66 -7.50 -12.52
CA LYS A 100 -7.22 -8.87 -12.77
C LYS A 100 -8.39 -9.81 -13.03
N LYS A 101 -9.51 -9.65 -12.32
CA LYS A 101 -10.64 -10.60 -12.38
C LYS A 101 -11.57 -10.35 -13.56
N TYR A 102 -11.87 -9.10 -13.87
CA TYR A 102 -12.92 -8.76 -14.82
C TYR A 102 -12.40 -8.13 -16.11
N ALA A 103 -11.22 -7.53 -16.08
CA ALA A 103 -10.69 -6.76 -17.20
C ALA A 103 -9.71 -7.56 -18.04
N THR A 104 -8.69 -8.12 -17.38
CA THR A 104 -7.62 -8.85 -18.07
C THR A 104 -7.74 -10.35 -17.94
N LEU A 105 -8.67 -10.86 -17.12
CA LEU A 105 -8.80 -12.28 -16.77
C LEU A 105 -7.48 -12.90 -16.30
N ARG A 106 -6.61 -12.08 -15.69
CA ARG A 106 -5.22 -12.41 -15.28
C ARG A 106 -4.26 -12.70 -16.43
N ASP A 107 -4.65 -12.43 -17.66
CA ASP A 107 -3.77 -12.54 -18.83
C ASP A 107 -2.97 -11.26 -19.08
N ARG A 108 -1.83 -11.43 -19.75
CA ARG A 108 -1.04 -10.32 -20.27
C ARG A 108 -1.62 -9.91 -21.62
N LEU A 109 -2.19 -8.71 -21.69
CA LEU A 109 -2.72 -8.15 -22.92
C LEU A 109 -1.65 -7.37 -23.68
N PRO A 110 -1.62 -7.42 -25.01
CA PRO A 110 -0.91 -6.43 -25.82
C PRO A 110 -1.37 -5.01 -25.45
N LEU A 111 -0.46 -4.03 -25.49
CA LEU A 111 -0.76 -2.66 -25.06
C LEU A 111 -2.04 -2.08 -25.69
N ARG A 112 -2.24 -2.32 -26.99
CA ARG A 112 -3.44 -1.88 -27.71
C ARG A 112 -4.73 -2.43 -27.09
N ASP A 113 -4.75 -3.69 -26.71
CA ASP A 113 -5.94 -4.34 -26.16
C ASP A 113 -6.12 -4.00 -24.69
N PHE A 114 -5.02 -3.80 -23.96
CA PHE A 114 -5.07 -3.25 -22.60
C PHE A 114 -5.75 -1.88 -22.56
N VAL A 115 -5.41 -0.95 -23.46
CA VAL A 115 -6.05 0.37 -23.50
C VAL A 115 -7.57 0.28 -23.73
N LYS A 116 -8.01 -0.59 -24.65
CA LYS A 116 -9.46 -0.80 -24.88
C LYS A 116 -10.17 -1.31 -23.63
N VAL A 117 -9.53 -2.23 -22.91
CA VAL A 117 -10.06 -2.78 -21.65
C VAL A 117 -10.15 -1.68 -20.58
N MET A 118 -9.14 -0.81 -20.48
CA MET A 118 -9.17 0.34 -19.57
C MET A 118 -10.32 1.30 -19.90
N ASP A 119 -10.52 1.63 -21.18
CA ASP A 119 -11.61 2.52 -21.61
C ASP A 119 -12.98 1.96 -21.24
N LEU A 120 -13.21 0.66 -21.51
CA LEU A 120 -14.45 -0.03 -21.16
C LEU A 120 -14.71 -0.04 -19.65
N MET A 121 -13.67 -0.20 -18.83
CA MET A 121 -13.80 -0.17 -17.38
C MET A 121 -14.14 1.21 -16.84
N ILE A 122 -13.47 2.25 -17.35
CA ILE A 122 -13.75 3.63 -16.95
C ILE A 122 -15.18 3.98 -17.34
N GLU A 123 -15.59 3.64 -18.57
CA GLU A 123 -16.96 3.86 -19.04
C GLU A 123 -17.99 3.13 -18.16
N ALA A 124 -17.75 1.85 -17.83
CA ALA A 124 -18.61 1.09 -16.96
C ALA A 124 -18.72 1.73 -15.57
N TRP A 125 -17.60 2.09 -14.93
CA TRP A 125 -17.62 2.74 -13.62
C TRP A 125 -18.26 4.12 -13.62
N SER A 126 -18.10 4.89 -14.69
CA SER A 126 -18.76 6.19 -14.85
C SER A 126 -20.27 6.04 -15.01
N LYS A 127 -20.73 5.05 -15.78
CA LYS A 127 -22.16 4.77 -15.97
C LYS A 127 -22.80 4.19 -14.71
N ASP A 128 -22.16 3.22 -14.08
CA ASP A 128 -22.65 2.54 -12.87
C ASP A 128 -22.76 3.48 -11.66
N ARG A 129 -22.10 4.65 -11.70
CA ARG A 129 -22.11 5.64 -10.61
C ARG A 129 -22.85 6.92 -10.95
N ASN A 130 -23.36 7.08 -12.16
CA ASN A 130 -24.09 8.29 -12.53
C ASN A 130 -25.58 8.15 -12.17
N PRO A 131 -26.09 8.89 -11.17
CA PRO A 131 -27.44 8.74 -10.62
C PRO A 131 -28.57 8.94 -11.65
N SER A 132 -28.29 9.50 -12.83
CA SER A 132 -29.28 9.63 -13.89
C SER A 132 -29.65 8.31 -14.58
N PHE A 133 -28.81 7.26 -14.48
CA PHE A 133 -29.10 5.97 -15.10
C PHE A 133 -29.89 5.05 -14.15
N GLU A 134 -30.89 4.33 -14.67
CA GLU A 134 -31.68 3.37 -13.88
C GLU A 134 -30.84 2.20 -13.34
N THR A 135 -29.79 1.80 -14.08
CA THR A 135 -28.88 0.71 -13.73
C THR A 135 -27.79 1.11 -12.74
N THR A 136 -27.79 2.36 -12.26
CA THR A 136 -26.78 2.87 -11.33
C THR A 136 -26.73 2.00 -10.07
N MET A 137 -25.52 1.59 -9.70
CA MET A 137 -25.26 0.90 -8.46
C MET A 137 -25.62 1.81 -7.29
N LYS A 138 -26.67 1.45 -6.56
CA LYS A 138 -27.12 2.18 -5.37
C LYS A 138 -26.25 1.78 -4.19
N PHE A 139 -25.34 2.66 -3.79
CA PHE A 139 -24.57 2.48 -2.57
C PHE A 139 -25.44 2.77 -1.36
N LYS A 140 -25.33 1.92 -0.34
CA LYS A 140 -26.01 2.12 0.94
C LYS A 140 -25.35 3.32 1.63
N THR A 141 -26.08 4.43 1.74
CA THR A 141 -25.59 5.65 2.39
C THR A 141 -25.65 5.58 3.92
N ILE A 142 -26.42 4.63 4.44
CA ILE A 142 -26.57 4.37 5.87
C ILE A 142 -26.23 2.90 6.09
N SER A 143 -25.24 2.62 6.93
CA SER A 143 -24.96 1.26 7.38
C SER A 143 -26.12 0.77 8.23
N GLU A 144 -26.90 -0.19 7.74
CA GLU A 144 -27.79 -0.96 8.62
C GLU A 144 -26.92 -1.95 9.38
N ILE A 145 -26.56 -1.61 10.61
CA ILE A 145 -25.86 -2.53 11.48
C ILE A 145 -26.91 -3.53 11.96
N SER A 146 -26.93 -4.72 11.36
CA SER A 146 -27.71 -5.83 11.92
C SER A 146 -26.93 -6.49 13.05
N THR A 147 -27.63 -6.89 14.12
CA THR A 147 -27.02 -7.67 15.22
C THR A 147 -26.44 -8.99 14.71
N HIS A 148 -26.93 -9.48 13.56
CA HIS A 148 -26.43 -10.68 12.90
C HIS A 148 -25.01 -10.49 12.34
N GLU A 149 -24.73 -9.41 11.60
CA GLU A 149 -23.38 -9.14 11.06
C GLU A 149 -22.35 -8.96 12.18
N TRP A 150 -22.75 -8.36 13.31
CA TRP A 150 -21.88 -8.18 14.47
C TRP A 150 -21.48 -9.52 15.12
N ASN A 151 -22.40 -10.48 15.17
CA ASN A 151 -22.18 -11.78 15.84
C ASN A 151 -21.43 -12.80 14.97
N PHE A 152 -21.46 -12.68 13.64
CA PHE A 152 -20.93 -13.70 12.72
C PHE A 152 -19.79 -13.22 11.82
N GLY A 153 -19.44 -11.93 11.82
CA GLY A 153 -18.36 -11.38 11.00
C GLY A 153 -16.93 -11.78 11.40
N PHE A 154 -16.75 -12.49 12.52
CA PHE A 154 -15.45 -12.89 13.07
C PHE A 154 -15.21 -14.41 13.17
N ASN A 155 -16.02 -15.24 12.51
CA ASN A 155 -15.77 -16.69 12.42
C ASN A 155 -15.13 -17.08 11.09
#